data_AF-A0A0L6X122-F1
#
_entry.id   AF-A0A0L6X122-F1
#
_cell.length_a   1.000
_cell.length_b   1.000
_cell.length_c   1.000
_cell.angle_alpha   90.00
_cell.angle_beta   90.00
_cell.angle_gamma   90.00
#
_symmetry.space_group_name_H-M   'P 1'
#
loop_
_entity.id
_entity.type
_entity.pdbx_description
1 polymer ?
#
loop_
_entity_poly.entity_id
_entity_poly.type
_entity_poly.pdbx_seq_one_letter_code
_entity_poly.pdbx_strand_id
1 'polypeptide(L)' 'MLINNKEEVECIHNSGSQIISMSTEIASGLGLSYNPSIVLNMQSANGTLDRSLGLACNVPCTIGGITVYFQIHVL' A
#
# COMPACT_ATOMS: atom_id res chain seq x y z
N MET A 1 6.72 -8.71 5.62
CA MET A 1 5.29 -9.05 5.51
C MET A 1 5.08 -9.79 4.19
N LEU A 2 4.48 -10.98 4.19
CA LEU A 2 4.18 -11.68 2.92
C LEU A 2 2.98 -10.99 2.27
N ILE A 3 3.15 -10.44 1.07
CA ILE A 3 2.11 -9.70 0.36
C ILE A 3 1.64 -10.50 -0.86
N ASN A 4 0.33 -10.52 -1.07
CA ASN A 4 -0.32 -11.18 -2.18
C ASN A 4 0.02 -12.66 -2.30
N ASN A 5 0.41 -13.31 -1.19
CA ASN A 5 0.94 -14.67 -1.15
C ASN A 5 2.14 -14.91 -2.11
N LYS A 6 2.88 -13.85 -2.47
CA LYS A 6 3.97 -13.92 -3.45
C LYS A 6 5.34 -13.69 -2.83
N GLU A 7 5.52 -12.55 -2.17
CA GLU A 7 6.85 -12.11 -1.74
C GLU A 7 6.81 -11.48 -0.35
N GLU A 8 7.87 -11.70 0.43
CA GLU A 8 8.07 -10.99 1.68
C GLU A 8 8.65 -9.60 1.41
N VAL A 9 7.86 -8.58 1.74
CA VAL A 9 8.24 -7.18 1.58
C VAL A 9 8.47 -6.56 2.96
N GLU A 10 9.57 -5.84 3.10
CA GLU A 10 9.84 -5.02 4.29
C GLU A 10 8.84 -3.86 4.35
N CYS A 11 8.26 -3.63 5.53
CA CYS A 11 7.23 -2.62 5.72
C CYS A 11 7.51 -1.78 6.98
N ILE A 12 7.19 -0.49 6.91
CA ILE A 12 7.32 0.44 8.02
C ILE A 12 5.99 0.51 8.77
N HIS A 13 6.01 0.22 10.07
CA HIS A 13 4.87 0.50 10.94
C HIS A 13 4.96 1.94 11.46
N ASN A 14 4.02 2.79 11.02
CA ASN A 14 3.95 4.19 11.43
C ASN A 14 2.55 4.51 11.98
N SER A 15 2.45 4.65 13.30
CA SER A 15 1.17 4.98 13.99
C SER A 15 0.66 6.39 13.69
N GLY A 16 1.51 7.28 13.17
CA GLY A 16 1.10 8.60 12.68
C GLY A 16 0.48 8.57 11.27
N SER A 17 0.58 7.45 10.55
CA SER A 17 -0.05 7.30 9.24
C SER A 17 -1.52 6.90 9.40
N GLN A 18 -2.39 7.56 8.64
CA GLN A 18 -3.81 7.22 8.58
C GLN A 18 -4.14 6.16 7.51
N ILE A 19 -3.18 5.88 6.62
CA ILE A 19 -3.37 4.98 5.48
C ILE A 19 -2.24 3.96 5.39
N ILE A 20 -2.50 2.90 4.64
CA ILE A 20 -1.48 1.98 4.14
C ILE A 20 -1.18 2.39 2.71
N SER A 21 0.10 2.59 2.42
CA SER A 21 0.58 2.95 1.10
C SER A 21 1.74 2.06 0.66
N MET A 22 1.89 1.92 -0.65
CA MET A 22 2.93 1.12 -1.28
C MET A 22 3.44 1.85 -2.52
N SER A 23 4.72 1.75 -2.81
CA SER A 23 5.26 2.35 -4.03
C SER A 23 4.81 1.59 -5.28
N THR A 24 4.73 2.30 -6.41
CA THR A 24 4.35 1.71 -7.70
C THR A 24 5.27 0.57 -8.12
N GLU A 25 6.57 0.62 -7.79
CA GLU A 25 7.54 -0.41 -8.15
C GLU A 25 7.21 -1.74 -7.46
N ILE A 26 6.91 -1.69 -6.16
CA ILE A 26 6.53 -2.89 -5.39
C ILE A 26 5.17 -3.40 -5.84
N ALA A 27 4.19 -2.51 -6.06
CA ALA A 27 2.88 -2.91 -6.54
C ALA A 27 2.97 -3.62 -7.91
N SER A 28 3.79 -3.08 -8.82
CA SER A 28 4.06 -3.69 -10.12
C SER A 28 4.79 -5.03 -10.00
N GLY A 29 5.83 -5.11 -9.15
CA GLY A 29 6.58 -6.35 -8.92
C GLY A 29 5.70 -7.48 -8.37
N LEU A 30 4.77 -7.15 -7.47
CA LEU A 30 3.77 -8.07 -6.94
C LEU A 30 2.61 -8.37 -7.90
N GLY A 31 2.52 -7.65 -9.03
CA GLY A 31 1.45 -7.75 -10.01
C GLY A 31 0.08 -7.35 -9.44
N LEU A 32 0.04 -6.33 -8.59
CA LEU A 32 -1.19 -5.81 -8.00
C LEU A 32 -1.90 -4.87 -8.98
N SER A 33 -3.17 -5.13 -9.25
CA SER A 33 -4.06 -4.17 -9.91
C SER A 33 -4.59 -3.17 -8.89
N TYR A 34 -4.67 -1.90 -9.29
CA TYR A 34 -5.28 -0.84 -8.49
C TYR A 34 -6.27 -0.02 -9.33
N ASN A 35 -7.29 0.53 -8.68
CA ASN A 35 -8.28 1.38 -9.32
C ASN A 35 -7.78 2.84 -9.36
N PRO A 36 -7.48 3.41 -10.54
CA PRO A 36 -6.97 4.78 -10.65
C PRO A 36 -8.03 5.86 -10.43
N SER A 37 -9.31 5.49 -10.32
CA SER A 37 -10.38 6.43 -9.96
C SER A 37 -10.47 6.68 -8.46
N ILE A 38 -9.84 5.85 -7.63
CA ILE A 38 -9.85 5.99 -6.16
C ILE A 38 -8.47 6.45 -5.71
N VAL A 39 -8.34 7.75 -5.51
CA VAL A 39 -7.06 8.42 -5.25
C VAL A 39 -7.20 9.38 -4.08
N LEU A 40 -6.09 9.57 -3.36
CA LEU A 40 -5.99 10.46 -2.21
C LEU A 40 -4.90 11.49 -2.47
N ASN A 41 -5.17 12.72 -2.05
CA ASN A 41 -4.11 13.70 -1.87
C ASN A 41 -3.48 13.45 -0.49
N MET A 42 -2.17 13.32 -0.45
CA MET A 42 -1.39 12.98 0.74
C MET A 42 -0.40 14.11 0.98
N GLN A 43 -0.37 14.58 2.22
CA GLN A 43 0.58 15.58 2.63
C GLN A 43 1.73 14.90 3.36
N SER A 44 2.95 15.05 2.82
CA SER A 44 4.13 14.56 3.50
C SER A 44 4.57 15.52 4.62
N ALA A 45 5.51 15.08 5.45
CA ALA A 45 5.99 15.87 6.58
C ALA A 45 6.64 17.21 6.17
N ASN A 46 7.10 17.34 4.92
CA ASN A 46 7.66 18.58 4.40
C ASN A 46 6.60 19.57 3.85
N GLY A 47 5.32 19.18 3.92
CA GLY A 47 4.19 19.98 3.45
C GLY A 47 3.84 19.82 1.98
N THR A 48 4.63 19.07 1.19
CA THR A 48 4.31 18.74 -0.19
C THR A 48 3.08 17.84 -0.25
N LEU A 49 2.18 18.18 -1.18
CA LEU A 49 0.99 17.41 -1.49
C LEU A 49 1.26 16.53 -2.71
N ASP A 50 1.33 15.23 -2.48
CA ASP A 50 1.39 14.21 -3.53
C ASP A 50 0.03 13.54 -3.70
N ARG A 51 -0.21 12.91 -4.84
CA ARG A 51 -1.46 12.18 -5.10
C ARG A 51 -1.16 10.73 -5.35
N SER A 52 -1.90 9.83 -4.71
CA SER A 52 -1.78 8.40 -5.02
C SER A 52 -2.27 8.10 -6.44
N LEU A 53 -1.70 7.06 -7.04
CA LEU A 53 -2.05 6.58 -8.38
C LEU A 53 -3.35 5.77 -8.40
N GLY A 54 -3.73 5.19 -7.27
CA GLY A 54 -4.97 4.43 -7.14
C GLY A 54 -5.05 3.61 -5.86
N LEU A 55 -6.12 2.81 -5.75
CA LEU A 55 -6.35 1.90 -4.62
C LEU A 55 -6.31 0.44 -5.07
N ALA A 56 -5.40 -0.34 -4.49
CA ALA A 56 -5.43 -1.79 -4.56
C ALA A 56 -6.33 -2.33 -3.44
N CYS A 57 -7.41 -3.00 -3.82
CA CYS A 57 -8.43 -3.44 -2.87
C CYS A 57 -8.21 -4.88 -2.43
N ASN A 58 -8.42 -5.14 -1.13
CA ASN A 58 -8.41 -6.49 -0.55
C ASN A 58 -7.11 -7.26 -0.87
N VAL A 59 -5.96 -6.61 -0.69
CA VAL A 59 -4.66 -7.27 -0.87
C VAL A 59 -4.39 -8.13 0.37
N PRO A 60 -4.20 -9.46 0.24
CA PRO A 60 -3.91 -10.31 1.39
C PRO A 60 -2.46 -10.09 1.84
N CYS A 61 -2.29 -9.80 3.12
CA CYS A 61 -1.01 -9.56 3.75
C CYS A 61 -0.87 -10.42 5.00
N THR A 62 0.15 -11.27 5.05
CA THR A 62 0.40 -12.18 6.16
C THR A 62 1.56 -11.68 7.03
N ILE A 63 1.30 -11.56 8.33
CA ILE A 63 2.27 -11.19 9.37
C ILE A 63 2.09 -12.14 10.55
N GLY A 64 3.17 -12.82 10.98
CA GLY A 64 3.13 -13.70 12.14
C GLY A 64 2.08 -14.82 12.07
N GLY A 65 1.74 -15.28 10.87
CA GLY A 65 0.72 -16.32 10.63
C GLY A 65 -0.73 -15.81 10.54
N ILE A 66 -0.97 -14.51 10.73
CA ILE A 66 -2.29 -13.89 10.55
C ILE A 66 -2.33 -13.22 9.18
N THR A 67 -3.37 -13.49 8.41
CA THR A 67 -3.63 -12.82 7.13
C THR A 67 -4.70 -11.75 7.28
N VAL A 68 -4.37 -10.52 6.92
CA VAL A 68 -5.28 -9.37 6.91
C VAL A 68 -5.41 -8.86 5.47
N TYR A 69 -6.62 -8.50 5.07
CA TYR A 69 -6.89 -7.93 3.75
C TYR A 69 -6.87 -6.40 3.85
N PHE A 70 -5.85 -5.79 3.25
CA PHE A 70 -5.68 -4.33 3.30
C PHE A 70 -6.20 -3.63 2.04
N GLN A 71 -6.63 -2.38 2.23
CA GLN A 71 -6.77 -1.40 1.16
C GLN A 71 -5.44 -0.64 1.10
N ILE A 72 -4.75 -0.70 -0.04
CA ILE A 72 -3.39 -0.15 -0.18
C ILE A 72 -3.42 0.93 -1.25
N HIS A 73 -3.06 2.17 -0.89
CA HIS A 73 -2.86 3.24 -1.86
C HIS A 73 -1.51 3.11 -2.54
N VAL A 74 -1.51 3.12 -3.87
CA VAL A 74 -0.27 3.06 -4.67
C VAL A 74 0.25 4.47 -4.88
N LEU A 75 1.54 4.68 -4.61
CA LEU A 75 2.26 5.96 -4.71
C LEU A 75 3.12 6.01 -5.97
#